data_AF-A0A1I6BZL9-F1
#
_entry.id   AF-A0A1I6BZL9-F1
#
_cell.length_a   1.000
_cell.length_b   1.000
_cell.length_c   1.000
_cell.angle_alpha   90.00
_cell.angle_beta   90.00
_cell.angle_gamma   90.00
#
_symmetry.space_group_name_H-M   'P 1'
#
loop_
_entity.id
_entity.type
_entity.pdbx_description
1 polymer ?
#
loop_
_entity_poly.entity_id
_entity_poly.type
_entity_poly.pdbx_seq_one_letter_code
_entity_poly.pdbx_strand_id
1 'polypeptide(L)'
;MLIDWVTCRVPIQFLTDQAREKALTLGDRIQRYCPLTGDVRYESIAWDSIASDSHQINIRASGHDFWIMGSPARVMGDGCSVFGTGASSRLDLAGCIDAMRLFAMQGTGIELPADLSLWTVSRVDVTENLLLGSLSEVRDALRILRDCEGGRYRVSQQAGDTVYWSQKSKLRKGKAYAKGPHLSYQMSRTGYTGRQYTRDEIDQANRLLRLELTLGREFWNRNDWKACTAETLRMQWHDYFDRMIGGAEVTTDNDLKQRIFAAAEVSTQREFDNAMTNWRERRVKALAAGKPIPDKPRARNAQNAARAAYGAWLLIQAEGWERARESFTKTVWYRHLSILRAAGLGDADISAGKVVPFRRKVMEARAVCSWHELKIA
;
A
#
# COMPACT_ATOMS: atom_id res chain seq x y z
N MET A 1 -5.98 2.19 12.48
CA MET A 1 -4.92 1.76 11.53
C MET A 1 -3.77 1.07 12.27
N LEU A 2 -3.02 0.18 11.63
CA LEU A 2 -1.80 -0.45 12.15
C LEU A 2 -0.78 -0.75 11.04
N ILE A 3 0.49 -0.98 11.40
CA ILE A 3 1.47 -1.64 10.53
C ILE A 3 1.32 -3.15 10.70
N ASP A 4 0.88 -3.83 9.65
CA ASP A 4 0.53 -5.26 9.69
C ASP A 4 1.61 -6.17 9.12
N TRP A 5 2.53 -5.62 8.31
CA TRP A 5 3.68 -6.35 7.78
C TRP A 5 4.88 -5.41 7.57
N VAL A 6 6.08 -5.90 7.83
CA VAL A 6 7.34 -5.24 7.46
C VAL A 6 8.27 -6.27 6.81
N THR A 7 9.06 -5.84 5.83
CA THR A 7 10.21 -6.60 5.33
C THR A 7 11.42 -5.68 5.32
N CYS A 8 12.39 -6.01 6.17
CA CYS A 8 13.64 -5.29 6.30
C CYS A 8 14.84 -6.24 6.22
N ARG A 9 16.02 -5.66 6.04
CA ARG A 9 17.29 -6.39 6.01
C ARG A 9 18.42 -5.53 6.52
N VAL A 10 19.47 -6.19 6.97
CA VAL A 10 20.77 -5.57 7.25
C VAL A 10 21.87 -6.32 6.51
N PRO A 11 22.82 -5.64 5.85
CA PRO A 11 23.96 -6.30 5.26
C PRO A 11 24.76 -7.11 6.28
N ILE A 12 25.13 -8.35 5.94
CA ILE A 12 25.77 -9.29 6.86
C ILE A 12 27.16 -8.82 7.32
N GLN A 13 27.78 -7.90 6.56
CA GLN A 13 29.03 -7.25 6.91
C GLN A 13 28.96 -6.38 8.18
N PHE A 14 27.75 -5.98 8.59
CA PHE A 14 27.51 -5.23 9.82
C PHE A 14 27.21 -6.12 11.04
N LEU A 15 27.19 -7.44 10.87
CA LEU A 15 27.14 -8.39 11.97
C LEU A 15 28.58 -8.68 12.45
N THR A 16 28.70 -9.01 13.75
CA THR A 16 29.94 -9.57 14.30
C THR A 16 30.29 -10.89 13.60
N ASP A 17 31.56 -11.30 13.63
CA ASP A 17 31.98 -12.53 12.96
C ASP A 17 31.23 -13.76 13.50
N GLN A 18 31.06 -13.84 14.83
CA GLN A 18 30.27 -14.89 15.47
C GLN A 18 28.79 -14.88 15.03
N ALA A 19 28.16 -13.70 14.98
CA ALA A 19 26.78 -13.57 14.54
C ALA A 19 26.63 -13.92 13.05
N ARG A 20 27.62 -13.58 12.23
CA ARG A 20 27.67 -13.91 10.80
C ARG A 20 27.79 -15.40 10.56
N GLU A 21 28.72 -16.08 11.23
CA GLU A 21 28.89 -17.53 11.14
C GLU A 21 27.58 -18.22 11.52
N LYS A 22 27.00 -17.84 12.65
CA LYS A 22 25.72 -18.39 13.11
C LYS A 22 24.57 -18.10 12.13
N ALA A 23 24.47 -16.88 11.60
CA ALA A 23 23.49 -16.52 10.59
C ALA A 23 23.60 -17.40 9.34
N LEU A 24 24.82 -17.66 8.86
CA LEU A 24 25.03 -18.51 7.69
C LEU A 24 24.68 -19.98 7.95
N THR A 25 24.60 -20.44 9.21
CA THR A 25 24.08 -21.78 9.52
C THR A 25 22.56 -21.88 9.52
N LEU A 26 21.83 -20.76 9.45
CA LEU A 26 20.38 -20.76 9.33
C LEU A 26 19.93 -21.25 7.94
N GLY A 27 18.78 -21.90 7.94
CA GLY A 27 18.02 -22.26 6.76
C GLY A 27 18.53 -23.47 6.02
N ASP A 28 17.60 -24.34 5.67
CA ASP A 28 17.86 -25.42 4.72
C ASP A 28 18.45 -24.88 3.42
N ARG A 29 19.34 -25.67 2.82
CA ARG A 29 19.91 -25.38 1.50
C ARG A 29 19.04 -26.00 0.43
N ILE A 30 18.49 -25.16 -0.45
CA ILE A 30 17.75 -25.57 -1.63
C ILE A 30 18.74 -25.62 -2.79
N GLN A 31 19.11 -26.82 -3.19
CA GLN A 31 20.03 -27.07 -4.30
C GLN A 31 19.31 -27.65 -5.51
N ARG A 32 19.69 -27.20 -6.71
CA ARG A 32 19.30 -27.84 -7.96
C ARG A 32 20.49 -28.54 -8.57
N TYR A 33 20.34 -29.83 -8.82
CA TYR A 33 21.37 -30.67 -9.42
C TYR A 33 21.15 -30.83 -10.93
N CYS A 34 22.24 -31.04 -11.66
CA CYS A 34 22.21 -31.54 -13.02
C CYS A 34 21.86 -33.03 -12.98
N PRO A 35 20.75 -33.48 -13.58
CA PRO A 35 20.33 -34.89 -13.48
C PRO A 35 21.27 -35.86 -14.21
N LEU A 36 22.14 -35.37 -15.10
CA LEU A 36 23.08 -36.19 -15.86
C LEU A 36 24.45 -36.29 -15.19
N THR A 37 24.95 -35.20 -14.60
CA THR A 37 26.32 -35.13 -14.06
C THR A 37 26.36 -35.15 -12.53
N GLY A 38 25.24 -34.88 -11.85
CA GLY A 38 25.20 -34.71 -10.40
C GLY A 38 25.69 -33.35 -9.92
N ASP A 39 26.20 -32.48 -10.79
CA ASP A 39 26.73 -31.17 -10.40
C ASP A 39 25.65 -30.23 -9.87
N VAL A 40 25.99 -29.44 -8.87
CA VAL A 40 25.13 -28.36 -8.37
C VAL A 40 25.06 -27.24 -9.42
N ARG A 41 23.86 -27.00 -9.96
CA ARG A 41 23.59 -25.88 -10.90
C ARG A 41 23.32 -24.57 -10.18
N TYR A 42 22.63 -24.62 -9.05
CA TYR A 42 22.50 -23.48 -8.14
C TYR A 42 22.18 -23.95 -6.73
N GLU A 43 22.53 -23.11 -5.77
CA GLU A 43 22.17 -23.22 -4.36
C GLU A 43 21.48 -21.92 -3.91
N SER A 44 20.47 -22.06 -3.06
CA SER A 44 19.82 -20.94 -2.37
C SER A 44 19.46 -21.33 -0.94
N ILE A 45 19.23 -20.33 -0.09
CA ILE A 45 18.91 -20.53 1.32
C ILE A 45 17.39 -20.37 1.51
N ALA A 46 16.77 -21.36 2.14
CA ALA A 46 15.35 -21.34 2.49
C ALA A 46 15.04 -20.21 3.48
N TRP A 47 13.78 -19.79 3.53
CA TRP A 47 13.31 -18.93 4.62
C TRP A 47 13.00 -19.80 5.82
N ASP A 48 13.54 -19.43 6.98
CA ASP A 48 13.14 -20.03 8.24
C ASP A 48 12.04 -19.20 8.86
N SER A 49 11.00 -19.88 9.32
CA SER A 49 10.07 -19.27 10.27
C SER A 49 10.69 -19.41 11.66
N ILE A 50 10.89 -18.29 12.36
CA ILE A 50 11.07 -18.38 13.80
C ILE A 50 9.72 -18.85 14.35
N ALA A 51 9.69 -20.09 14.82
CA ALA A 51 8.46 -20.79 15.16
C ALA A 51 7.78 -20.13 16.37
N SER A 52 6.52 -19.75 16.18
CA SER A 52 5.41 -20.66 16.41
C SER A 52 4.31 -20.40 15.35
N ASP A 53 4.44 -21.15 14.25
CA ASP A 53 3.49 -21.39 13.13
C ASP A 53 2.55 -20.29 12.61
N SER A 54 2.92 -19.83 11.40
CA SER A 54 2.13 -19.08 10.43
C SER A 54 1.79 -17.64 10.87
N HIS A 55 2.72 -16.75 10.52
CA HIS A 55 2.74 -15.27 10.45
C HIS A 55 3.61 -14.53 11.47
N GLN A 56 4.45 -15.18 12.29
CA GLN A 56 5.30 -14.49 13.26
C GLN A 56 6.37 -13.61 12.59
N ILE A 57 7.59 -14.13 12.42
CA ILE A 57 8.60 -13.49 11.60
C ILE A 57 9.40 -14.57 10.89
N ASN A 58 9.58 -14.39 9.59
CA ASN A 58 10.48 -15.21 8.79
C ASN A 58 11.81 -14.50 8.68
N ILE A 59 12.87 -15.27 8.79
CA ILE A 59 14.23 -14.82 8.64
C ILE A 59 14.90 -15.56 7.50
N ARG A 60 15.94 -14.93 6.94
CA ARG A 60 16.82 -15.60 5.99
C ARG A 60 18.15 -14.87 6.01
N ALA A 61 19.23 -15.59 6.27
CA ALA A 61 20.57 -15.11 6.01
C ALA A 61 20.98 -15.52 4.59
N SER A 62 21.35 -14.57 3.75
CA SER A 62 22.09 -14.83 2.52
C SER A 62 23.57 -14.48 2.72
N GLY A 63 24.43 -14.79 1.75
CA GLY A 63 25.82 -14.36 1.77
C GLY A 63 26.03 -12.83 1.81
N HIS A 64 24.97 -12.03 1.65
CA HIS A 64 25.04 -10.57 1.65
C HIS A 64 24.18 -9.89 2.72
N ASP A 65 23.03 -10.48 3.09
CA ASP A 65 22.03 -9.82 3.92
C ASP A 65 21.40 -10.77 4.93
N PHE A 66 21.15 -10.27 6.14
CA PHE A 66 20.21 -10.87 7.07
C PHE A 66 18.84 -10.23 6.90
N TRP A 67 17.85 -11.02 6.49
CA TRP A 67 16.48 -10.57 6.25
C TRP A 67 15.56 -10.90 7.41
N ILE A 68 14.60 -9.99 7.66
CA ILE A 68 13.49 -10.19 8.58
C ILE A 68 12.20 -9.77 7.87
N MET A 69 11.17 -10.62 7.89
CA MET A 69 9.85 -10.27 7.38
C MET A 69 8.70 -10.87 8.19
N GLY A 70 7.66 -10.09 8.44
CA GLY A 70 6.50 -10.59 9.20
C GLY A 70 5.65 -9.47 9.74
N SER A 71 4.72 -9.83 10.62
CA SER A 71 3.82 -8.86 11.23
C SER A 71 4.40 -8.35 12.56
N PRO A 72 4.76 -7.06 12.68
CA PRO A 72 5.23 -6.52 13.95
C PRO A 72 4.15 -6.61 15.04
N ALA A 73 2.87 -6.53 14.67
CA ALA A 73 1.74 -6.68 15.59
C ALA A 73 1.70 -8.04 16.29
N ARG A 74 2.27 -9.10 15.69
CA ARG A 74 2.28 -10.45 16.25
C ARG A 74 3.40 -10.71 17.24
N VAL A 75 4.42 -9.85 17.27
CA VAL A 75 5.58 -9.97 18.16
C VAL A 75 5.60 -8.89 19.25
N MET A 76 4.50 -8.16 19.40
CA MET A 76 4.30 -7.15 20.42
C MET A 76 3.02 -7.42 21.19
N GLY A 77 3.04 -7.08 22.48
CA GLY A 77 1.88 -7.23 23.36
C GLY A 77 1.37 -8.66 23.39
N ASP A 78 0.06 -8.82 23.17
CA ASP A 78 -0.62 -10.12 23.12
C ASP A 78 -0.68 -10.74 21.71
N GLY A 79 0.01 -10.16 20.73
CA GLY A 79 0.01 -10.63 19.35
C GLY A 79 -1.26 -10.27 18.55
N CYS A 80 -2.05 -9.29 18.99
CA CYS A 80 -3.26 -8.83 18.30
C CYS A 80 -2.97 -8.31 16.88
N SER A 81 -3.34 -9.10 15.86
CA SER A 81 -3.25 -8.69 14.45
C SER A 81 -4.47 -7.91 13.95
N VAL A 82 -5.50 -7.70 14.78
CA VAL A 82 -6.67 -6.92 14.39
C VAL A 82 -6.37 -5.43 14.51
N PHE A 83 -5.94 -4.98 15.69
CA PHE A 83 -5.67 -3.56 15.98
C PHE A 83 -4.20 -3.26 16.30
N GLY A 84 -3.38 -4.29 16.50
CA GLY A 84 -1.98 -4.10 16.91
C GLY A 84 -1.85 -3.57 18.33
N THR A 85 -0.62 -3.52 18.80
CA THR A 85 -0.23 -2.84 20.05
C THR A 85 1.11 -2.13 19.82
N GLY A 86 1.49 -1.26 20.76
CA GLY A 86 2.81 -0.63 20.76
C GLY A 86 3.11 0.15 19.50
N ALA A 87 4.29 -0.10 18.90
CA ALA A 87 4.74 0.60 17.71
C ALA A 87 3.84 0.35 16.48
N SER A 88 3.24 -0.84 16.38
CA SER A 88 2.39 -1.21 15.22
C SER A 88 1.12 -0.37 15.16
N SER A 89 0.40 -0.19 16.27
CA SER A 89 -0.83 0.62 16.31
C SER A 89 -0.56 2.12 16.24
N ARG A 90 0.65 2.57 16.64
CA ARG A 90 1.09 3.96 16.49
C ARG A 90 1.64 4.30 15.10
N LEU A 91 1.73 3.32 14.19
CA LEU A 91 2.38 3.45 12.89
C LEU A 91 3.85 3.92 12.99
N ASP A 92 4.53 3.49 14.05
CA ASP A 92 5.95 3.75 14.29
C ASP A 92 6.79 2.66 13.62
N LEU A 93 7.28 2.95 12.41
CA LEU A 93 8.03 2.00 11.60
C LEU A 93 9.38 1.63 12.23
N ALA A 94 10.07 2.58 12.87
CA ALA A 94 11.34 2.32 13.54
C ALA A 94 11.14 1.40 14.74
N GLY A 95 10.16 1.69 15.58
CA GLY A 95 9.78 0.81 16.70
C GLY A 95 9.32 -0.57 16.25
N CYS A 96 8.66 -0.68 15.09
CA CYS A 96 8.30 -1.97 14.51
C CYS A 96 9.52 -2.79 14.07
N ILE A 97 10.50 -2.15 13.41
CA ILE A 97 11.75 -2.82 13.02
C ILE A 97 12.52 -3.28 14.25
N ASP A 98 12.61 -2.45 15.29
CA ASP A 98 13.32 -2.81 16.52
C ASP A 98 12.66 -3.96 17.28
N ALA A 99 11.33 -3.96 17.41
CA ALA A 99 10.59 -5.07 18.00
C ALA A 99 10.83 -6.39 17.23
N MET A 100 10.81 -6.33 15.90
CA MET A 100 11.09 -7.50 15.06
C MET A 100 12.56 -7.95 15.15
N ARG A 101 13.51 -7.01 15.27
CA ARG A 101 14.92 -7.28 15.49
C ARG A 101 15.12 -8.01 16.81
N LEU A 102 14.59 -7.49 17.91
CA LEU A 102 14.70 -8.09 19.25
C LEU A 102 14.09 -9.50 19.30
N PHE A 103 12.91 -9.68 18.71
CA PHE A 103 12.28 -11.00 18.60
C PHE A 103 13.15 -11.97 17.79
N ALA A 104 13.72 -11.52 16.66
CA ALA A 104 14.62 -12.35 15.86
C ALA A 104 15.91 -12.72 16.62
N MET A 105 16.50 -11.78 17.36
CA MET A 105 17.66 -12.05 18.22
C MET A 105 17.33 -13.10 19.27
N GLN A 106 16.17 -12.98 19.95
CA GLN A 106 15.76 -13.94 20.96
C GLN A 106 15.52 -15.33 20.37
N GLY A 107 14.83 -15.41 19.23
CA GLY A 107 14.50 -16.69 18.60
C GLY A 107 15.68 -17.42 17.95
N THR A 108 16.72 -16.68 17.54
CA THR A 108 17.90 -17.26 16.85
C THR A 108 19.15 -17.27 17.71
N GLY A 109 19.22 -16.41 18.74
CA GLY A 109 20.45 -16.08 19.46
C GLY A 109 21.52 -15.45 18.57
N ILE A 110 21.17 -14.80 17.46
CA ILE A 110 22.09 -14.04 16.61
C ILE A 110 22.05 -12.59 17.05
N GLU A 111 23.20 -11.99 17.30
CA GLU A 111 23.27 -10.57 17.63
C GLU A 111 23.05 -9.72 16.37
N LEU A 112 22.05 -8.85 16.43
CA LEU A 112 21.69 -7.95 15.33
C LEU A 112 21.93 -6.49 15.73
N PRO A 113 22.46 -5.64 14.82
CA PRO A 113 22.85 -4.28 15.16
C PRO A 113 21.65 -3.44 15.60
N ALA A 114 21.80 -2.81 16.77
CA ALA A 114 20.81 -1.91 17.34
C ALA A 114 20.69 -0.58 16.59
N ASP A 115 21.75 -0.17 15.87
CA ASP A 115 21.67 0.99 14.99
C ASP A 115 20.76 0.70 13.80
N LEU A 116 19.52 1.19 13.90
CA LEU A 116 18.53 1.05 12.84
C LEU A 116 18.94 1.76 11.55
N SER A 117 19.91 2.69 11.58
CA SER A 117 20.39 3.37 10.39
C SER A 117 21.04 2.43 9.37
N LEU A 118 21.51 1.26 9.81
CA LEU A 118 22.11 0.22 8.98
C LEU A 118 21.08 -0.65 8.25
N TRP A 119 19.80 -0.49 8.57
CA TRP A 119 18.72 -1.31 8.03
C TRP A 119 18.10 -0.71 6.77
N THR A 120 17.69 -1.60 5.87
CA THR A 120 16.94 -1.27 4.66
C THR A 120 15.54 -1.85 4.73
N VAL A 121 14.51 -1.03 4.50
CA VAL A 121 13.11 -1.45 4.35
C VAL A 121 12.79 -1.69 2.88
N SER A 122 12.06 -2.76 2.59
CA SER A 122 11.63 -3.14 1.23
C SER A 122 10.14 -3.36 1.09
N ARG A 123 9.41 -3.52 2.20
CA ARG A 123 7.96 -3.64 2.22
C ARG A 123 7.40 -3.17 3.56
N VAL A 124 6.27 -2.47 3.51
CA VAL A 124 5.41 -2.20 4.67
C VAL A 124 3.97 -2.38 4.24
N ASP A 125 3.17 -3.12 5.00
CA ASP A 125 1.72 -3.17 4.81
C ASP A 125 1.06 -2.33 5.90
N VAL A 126 0.32 -1.29 5.49
CA VAL A 126 -0.45 -0.39 6.35
C VAL A 126 -1.91 -0.77 6.25
N THR A 127 -2.57 -0.95 7.39
CA THR A 127 -3.87 -1.59 7.44
C THR A 127 -4.88 -0.81 8.26
N GLU A 128 -6.10 -0.70 7.76
CA GLU A 128 -7.23 -0.13 8.48
C GLU A 128 -8.43 -1.08 8.45
N ASN A 129 -9.18 -1.10 9.56
CA ASN A 129 -10.43 -1.84 9.66
C ASN A 129 -11.58 -0.83 9.63
N LEU A 130 -12.55 -1.11 8.77
CA LEU A 130 -13.79 -0.36 8.64
C LEU A 130 -14.93 -1.19 9.23
N LEU A 131 -15.71 -0.57 10.12
CA LEU A 131 -16.87 -1.18 10.75
C LEU A 131 -18.11 -1.04 9.86
N LEU A 132 -18.79 -2.17 9.62
CA LEU A 132 -20.09 -2.25 8.96
C LEU A 132 -21.14 -2.88 9.90
N GLY A 133 -22.40 -2.96 9.47
CA GLY A 133 -23.49 -3.49 10.29
C GLY A 133 -23.41 -5.01 10.51
N SER A 134 -22.93 -5.77 9.52
CA SER A 134 -22.89 -7.24 9.59
C SER A 134 -21.87 -7.87 8.64
N LEU A 135 -21.63 -9.19 8.78
CA LEU A 135 -20.83 -9.95 7.81
C LEU A 135 -21.43 -9.92 6.40
N SER A 136 -22.76 -9.88 6.29
CA SER A 136 -23.42 -9.76 4.99
C SER A 136 -23.06 -8.43 4.34
N GLU A 137 -23.11 -7.34 5.08
CA GLU A 137 -22.71 -6.02 4.57
C GLU A 137 -21.23 -5.96 4.22
N VAL A 138 -20.35 -6.60 4.99
CA VAL A 138 -18.92 -6.72 4.63
C VAL A 138 -18.76 -7.46 3.29
N ARG A 139 -19.51 -8.54 3.07
CA ARG A 139 -19.50 -9.28 1.80
C ARG A 139 -20.06 -8.46 0.64
N ASP A 140 -21.13 -7.71 0.87
CA ASP A 140 -21.70 -6.81 -0.14
C ASP A 140 -20.71 -5.69 -0.49
N ALA A 141 -20.06 -5.10 0.51
CA ALA A 141 -18.98 -4.13 0.33
C ALA A 141 -17.81 -4.71 -0.48
N LEU A 142 -17.38 -5.95 -0.22
CA LEU A 142 -16.35 -6.63 -1.00
C LEU A 142 -16.78 -6.87 -2.45
N ARG A 143 -18.06 -7.16 -2.72
CA ARG A 143 -18.58 -7.26 -4.10
C ARG A 143 -18.50 -5.91 -4.81
N ILE A 144 -18.92 -4.83 -4.16
CA ILE A 144 -18.84 -3.48 -4.77
C ILE A 144 -17.38 -3.08 -5.03
N LEU A 145 -16.49 -3.34 -4.07
CA LEU A 145 -15.06 -3.07 -4.19
C LEU A 145 -14.39 -3.90 -5.29
N ARG A 146 -14.91 -5.09 -5.59
CA ARG A 146 -14.44 -5.95 -6.70
C ARG A 146 -14.71 -5.31 -8.06
N ASP A 147 -15.83 -4.64 -8.19
CA ASP A 147 -16.26 -4.00 -9.44
C ASP A 147 -15.63 -2.61 -9.63
N CYS A 148 -14.81 -2.15 -8.68
CA CYS A 148 -13.96 -0.96 -8.83
C CYS A 148 -12.79 -1.25 -9.79
N GLU A 149 -13.08 -1.43 -11.08
CA GLU A 149 -12.11 -1.57 -12.16
C GLU A 149 -11.99 -0.26 -12.96
N GLY A 150 -10.77 0.27 -13.10
CA GLY A 150 -10.53 1.51 -13.84
C GLY A 150 -9.16 2.13 -13.57
N GLY A 151 -8.64 2.89 -14.54
CA GLY A 151 -7.39 3.66 -14.38
C GLY A 151 -6.15 2.80 -14.05
N ARG A 152 -5.58 2.96 -12.85
CA ARG A 152 -4.37 2.24 -12.41
C ARG A 152 -4.67 0.94 -11.65
N TYR A 153 -5.91 0.67 -11.30
CA TYR A 153 -6.30 -0.51 -10.52
C TYR A 153 -6.63 -1.65 -11.47
N ARG A 154 -5.90 -2.76 -11.32
CA ARG A 154 -6.19 -4.01 -12.01
C ARG A 154 -6.56 -5.05 -10.97
N VAL A 155 -7.82 -5.48 -10.96
CA VAL A 155 -8.28 -6.59 -10.13
C VAL A 155 -7.69 -7.87 -10.71
N SER A 156 -6.95 -8.62 -9.90
CA SER A 156 -6.14 -9.74 -10.39
C SER A 156 -6.50 -11.10 -9.82
N GLN A 157 -7.35 -11.16 -8.79
CA GLN A 157 -7.75 -12.42 -8.17
C GLN A 157 -9.15 -12.31 -7.55
N GLN A 158 -10.08 -13.12 -8.07
CA GLN A 158 -11.49 -13.19 -7.67
C GLN A 158 -11.81 -14.49 -6.91
N ALA A 159 -11.00 -14.84 -5.91
CA ALA A 159 -11.23 -16.07 -5.13
C ALA A 159 -11.73 -15.73 -3.71
N GLY A 160 -13.00 -16.04 -3.44
CA GLY A 160 -13.62 -15.95 -2.12
C GLY A 160 -13.93 -14.52 -1.63
N ASP A 161 -13.89 -14.35 -0.30
CA ASP A 161 -14.18 -13.10 0.44
C ASP A 161 -12.96 -12.16 0.47
N THR A 162 -12.19 -12.07 -0.62
CA THR A 162 -10.99 -11.20 -0.73
C THR A 162 -10.88 -10.56 -2.11
N VAL A 163 -10.50 -9.28 -2.15
CA VAL A 163 -10.24 -8.50 -3.36
C VAL A 163 -8.79 -8.04 -3.35
N TYR A 164 -8.11 -8.13 -4.50
CA TYR A 164 -6.76 -7.63 -4.69
C TYR A 164 -6.71 -6.62 -5.82
N TRP A 165 -6.00 -5.51 -5.61
CA TRP A 165 -5.73 -4.51 -6.64
C TRP A 165 -4.24 -4.36 -6.89
N SER A 166 -3.89 -4.33 -8.17
CA SER A 166 -2.53 -4.02 -8.63
C SER A 166 -1.49 -4.99 -8.05
N GLN A 167 -1.83 -6.28 -7.89
CA GLN A 167 -1.01 -7.28 -7.17
C GLN A 167 0.43 -7.42 -7.71
N LYS A 168 0.65 -7.13 -9.00
CA LYS A 168 1.99 -7.15 -9.65
C LYS A 168 2.80 -5.86 -9.45
N SER A 169 2.22 -4.81 -8.88
CA SER A 169 2.87 -3.52 -8.65
C SER A 169 3.97 -3.65 -7.60
N LYS A 170 5.18 -3.20 -7.98
CA LYS A 170 6.33 -3.09 -7.05
C LYS A 170 6.27 -1.82 -6.19
N LEU A 171 5.38 -0.88 -6.52
CA LEU A 171 5.25 0.42 -5.85
C LEU A 171 4.19 0.37 -4.76
N ARG A 172 2.92 0.16 -5.14
CA ARG A 172 1.78 0.05 -4.22
C ARG A 172 0.78 -0.99 -4.71
N LYS A 173 0.21 -1.78 -3.81
CA LYS A 173 -0.88 -2.72 -4.09
C LYS A 173 -1.84 -2.79 -2.91
N GLY A 174 -3.11 -3.06 -3.18
CA GLY A 174 -4.16 -3.10 -2.17
C GLY A 174 -4.76 -4.48 -2.01
N LYS A 175 -5.30 -4.75 -0.83
CA LYS A 175 -6.09 -5.94 -0.52
C LYS A 175 -7.26 -5.58 0.38
N ALA A 176 -8.43 -6.16 0.13
CA ALA A 176 -9.59 -6.05 1.00
C ALA A 176 -10.13 -7.44 1.35
N TYR A 177 -10.57 -7.66 2.59
CA TYR A 177 -11.21 -8.92 3.00
C TYR A 177 -12.01 -8.79 4.29
N ALA A 178 -12.87 -9.79 4.56
CA ALA A 178 -13.61 -9.91 5.81
C ALA A 178 -12.70 -10.44 6.93
N LYS A 179 -12.49 -9.67 8.01
CA LYS A 179 -11.49 -10.04 9.03
C LYS A 179 -11.94 -11.20 9.91
N GLY A 180 -13.21 -11.27 10.30
CA GLY A 180 -13.76 -12.36 11.13
C GLY A 180 -13.51 -13.76 10.56
N PRO A 181 -14.00 -14.09 9.34
CA PRO A 181 -13.74 -15.38 8.71
C PRO A 181 -12.25 -15.68 8.53
N HIS A 182 -11.45 -14.64 8.26
CA HIS A 182 -10.00 -14.78 8.15
C HIS A 182 -9.34 -15.17 9.49
N LEU A 183 -9.78 -14.61 10.62
CA LEU A 183 -9.28 -15.02 11.94
C LEU A 183 -9.64 -16.48 12.24
N SER A 184 -10.89 -16.88 11.98
CA SER A 184 -11.35 -18.26 12.18
C SER A 184 -10.53 -19.25 11.36
N TYR A 185 -10.27 -18.93 10.09
CA TYR A 185 -9.41 -19.74 9.22
C TYR A 185 -7.97 -19.83 9.72
N GLN A 186 -7.40 -18.73 10.22
CA GLN A 186 -6.05 -18.74 10.77
C GLN A 186 -5.96 -19.61 12.02
N MET A 187 -6.92 -19.49 12.93
CA MET A 187 -6.98 -20.25 14.17
C MET A 187 -7.25 -21.75 13.94
N SER A 188 -7.90 -22.12 12.82
CA SER A 188 -8.13 -23.53 12.48
C SER A 188 -6.91 -24.22 11.88
N ARG A 189 -5.83 -23.51 11.57
CA ARG A 189 -4.62 -24.14 10.99
C ARG A 189 -3.94 -24.98 12.07
N THR A 190 -3.60 -26.22 11.72
CA THR A 190 -2.81 -27.10 12.58
C THR A 190 -1.53 -26.38 13.01
N GLY A 191 -1.27 -26.40 14.31
CA GLY A 191 -0.12 -25.74 14.91
C GLY A 191 -0.40 -24.33 15.43
N TYR A 192 -1.38 -23.58 14.91
CA TYR A 192 -1.54 -22.15 15.22
C TYR A 192 -1.38 -21.78 16.71
N THR A 193 -0.32 -21.03 16.99
CA THR A 193 0.07 -20.56 18.34
C THR A 193 0.02 -19.04 18.48
N GLY A 194 -0.49 -18.32 17.48
CA GLY A 194 -0.76 -16.89 17.59
C GLY A 194 -1.86 -16.60 18.62
N ARG A 195 -2.20 -15.31 18.78
CA ARG A 195 -3.29 -14.89 19.67
C ARG A 195 -4.57 -15.69 19.38
N GLN A 196 -5.12 -16.30 20.44
CA GLN A 196 -6.42 -16.94 20.40
C GLN A 196 -7.50 -15.88 20.59
N TYR A 197 -8.39 -15.72 19.61
CA TYR A 197 -9.51 -14.78 19.71
C TYR A 197 -10.73 -15.49 20.28
N THR A 198 -11.44 -14.82 21.18
CA THR A 198 -12.69 -15.36 21.73
C THR A 198 -13.80 -15.39 20.67
N ARG A 199 -14.88 -16.15 20.93
CA ARG A 199 -16.06 -16.15 20.06
C ARG A 199 -16.66 -14.75 19.90
N ASP A 200 -16.76 -14.00 21.00
CA ASP A 200 -17.21 -12.60 21.00
C ASP A 200 -16.34 -11.69 20.12
N GLU A 201 -15.02 -11.86 20.17
CA GLU A 201 -14.09 -11.11 19.30
C GLU A 201 -14.22 -11.51 17.83
N ILE A 202 -14.45 -12.78 17.53
CA ILE A 202 -14.70 -13.23 16.14
C ILE A 202 -16.02 -12.65 15.64
N ASP A 203 -17.07 -12.65 16.46
CA ASP A 203 -18.38 -12.09 16.11
C ASP A 203 -18.31 -10.58 15.89
N GLN A 204 -17.53 -9.86 16.71
CA GLN A 204 -17.24 -8.45 16.46
C GLN A 204 -16.40 -8.25 15.18
N ALA A 205 -15.41 -9.11 14.93
CA ALA A 205 -14.57 -9.04 13.74
C ALA A 205 -15.32 -9.41 12.44
N ASN A 206 -16.44 -10.11 12.51
CA ASN A 206 -17.30 -10.39 11.37
C ASN A 206 -17.89 -9.12 10.74
N ARG A 207 -17.97 -8.02 11.50
CA ARG A 207 -18.40 -6.69 11.05
C ARG A 207 -17.27 -5.86 10.45
N LEU A 208 -16.04 -6.38 10.41
CA LEU A 208 -14.86 -5.66 9.94
C LEU A 208 -14.52 -5.98 8.48
N LEU A 209 -14.60 -4.95 7.64
CA LEU A 209 -13.92 -4.90 6.36
C LEU A 209 -12.48 -4.41 6.59
N ARG A 210 -11.49 -5.22 6.24
CA ARG A 210 -10.09 -4.84 6.37
C ARG A 210 -9.49 -4.45 5.04
N LEU A 211 -8.77 -3.33 5.01
CA LEU A 211 -8.11 -2.78 3.84
C LEU A 211 -6.61 -2.61 4.11
N GLU A 212 -5.79 -3.33 3.34
CA GLU A 212 -4.35 -3.38 3.48
C GLU A 212 -3.67 -2.76 2.26
N LEU A 213 -2.89 -1.70 2.49
CA LEU A 213 -2.02 -1.09 1.51
C LEU A 213 -0.59 -1.62 1.70
N THR A 214 -0.09 -2.37 0.73
CA THR A 214 1.35 -2.67 0.65
C THR A 214 2.08 -1.54 -0.06
N LEU A 215 3.05 -0.94 0.62
CA LEU A 215 4.12 -0.11 0.07
C LEU A 215 5.33 -1.02 -0.25
N GLY A 216 5.58 -1.27 -1.54
CA GLY A 216 6.57 -2.23 -2.01
C GLY A 216 7.97 -1.66 -2.22
N ARG A 217 8.89 -2.49 -2.74
CA ARG A 217 10.31 -2.15 -2.91
C ARG A 217 10.54 -0.85 -3.67
N GLU A 218 9.78 -0.62 -4.74
CA GLU A 218 9.95 0.57 -5.57
C GLU A 218 9.50 1.85 -4.86
N PHE A 219 8.60 1.74 -3.87
CA PHE A 219 8.25 2.88 -3.02
C PHE A 219 9.42 3.26 -2.11
N TRP A 220 10.02 2.28 -1.45
CA TRP A 220 11.15 2.49 -0.54
C TRP A 220 12.47 2.84 -1.25
N ASN A 221 12.63 2.45 -2.51
CA ASN A 221 13.74 2.96 -3.33
C ASN A 221 13.66 4.49 -3.56
N ARG A 222 12.45 5.06 -3.51
CA ARG A 222 12.17 6.48 -3.80
C ARG A 222 12.00 7.33 -2.55
N ASN A 223 11.80 6.70 -1.40
CA ASN A 223 11.47 7.36 -0.14
C ASN A 223 12.34 6.78 0.95
N ASP A 224 13.07 7.64 1.66
CA ASP A 224 13.81 7.22 2.84
C ASP A 224 12.84 6.80 3.94
N TRP A 225 12.93 5.54 4.37
CA TRP A 225 12.07 5.01 5.41
C TRP A 225 12.33 5.68 6.77
N LYS A 226 13.54 6.21 6.99
CA LYS A 226 13.91 6.91 8.23
C LYS A 226 13.20 8.25 8.38
N ALA A 227 12.82 8.86 7.27
CA ALA A 227 12.02 10.09 7.23
C ALA A 227 10.50 9.81 7.23
N CYS A 228 10.09 8.53 7.24
CA CYS A 228 8.69 8.16 7.18
C CYS A 228 8.03 8.31 8.55
N THR A 229 6.98 9.12 8.63
CA THR A 229 6.18 9.31 9.85
C THR A 229 4.86 8.53 9.77
N ALA A 230 4.20 8.37 10.91
CA ALA A 230 2.85 7.83 10.98
C ALA A 230 1.88 8.55 10.02
N GLU A 231 2.01 9.87 9.91
CA GLU A 231 1.16 10.68 9.03
C GLU A 231 1.42 10.40 7.55
N THR A 232 2.68 10.25 7.16
CA THR A 232 3.03 9.83 5.80
C THR A 232 2.38 8.50 5.44
N LEU A 233 2.38 7.53 6.35
CA LEU A 233 1.73 6.22 6.13
C LEU A 233 0.20 6.34 6.01
N ARG A 234 -0.44 7.12 6.88
CA ARG A 234 -1.90 7.41 6.78
C ARG A 234 -2.24 8.05 5.44
N MET A 235 -1.51 9.08 5.04
CA MET A 235 -1.70 9.75 3.75
C MET A 235 -1.54 8.79 2.57
N GLN A 236 -0.56 7.87 2.60
CA GLN A 236 -0.43 6.87 1.53
C GLN A 236 -1.64 5.94 1.47
N TRP A 237 -2.15 5.52 2.63
CA TRP A 237 -3.34 4.68 2.73
C TRP A 237 -4.57 5.39 2.16
N HIS A 238 -4.84 6.62 2.61
CA HIS A 238 -5.97 7.43 2.14
C HIS A 238 -5.88 7.76 0.64
N ASP A 239 -4.70 8.20 0.16
CA ASP A 239 -4.48 8.45 -1.27
C ASP A 239 -4.76 7.21 -2.15
N TYR A 240 -4.57 6.02 -1.59
CA TYR A 240 -4.82 4.77 -2.29
C TYR A 240 -6.30 4.33 -2.22
N PHE A 241 -6.93 4.36 -1.05
CA PHE A 241 -8.24 3.76 -0.81
C PHE A 241 -9.43 4.73 -0.90
N ASP A 242 -9.26 6.02 -0.58
CA ASP A 242 -10.38 6.98 -0.62
C ASP A 242 -10.96 7.12 -2.03
N ARG A 243 -10.14 6.84 -3.06
CA ARG A 243 -10.55 6.79 -4.47
C ARG A 243 -11.49 5.64 -4.80
N MET A 244 -11.43 4.54 -4.03
CA MET A 244 -12.27 3.35 -4.21
C MET A 244 -13.52 3.41 -3.31
N ILE A 245 -13.40 3.99 -2.12
CA ILE A 245 -14.49 4.06 -1.14
C ILE A 245 -15.40 5.28 -1.38
N GLY A 246 -14.89 6.29 -2.10
CA GLY A 246 -15.64 7.45 -2.56
C GLY A 246 -15.70 8.57 -1.53
N GLY A 247 -14.77 9.52 -1.61
CA GLY A 247 -14.91 10.84 -1.00
C GLY A 247 -15.68 11.79 -1.93
N ALA A 248 -16.82 12.30 -1.47
CA ALA A 248 -17.75 13.27 -2.09
C ALA A 248 -18.93 12.67 -2.89
N GLU A 249 -20.14 12.93 -2.39
CA GLU A 249 -21.38 12.86 -3.17
C GLU A 249 -21.23 13.74 -4.44
N VAL A 250 -21.69 13.24 -5.58
CA VAL A 250 -21.91 14.05 -6.78
C VAL A 250 -23.41 13.95 -7.05
N THR A 251 -24.14 15.03 -6.76
CA THR A 251 -25.60 15.04 -6.85
C THR A 251 -26.09 15.47 -8.24
N THR A 252 -25.28 16.14 -9.07
CA THR A 252 -25.63 16.54 -10.45
C THR A 252 -24.42 16.73 -11.39
N ASP A 253 -24.64 16.64 -12.72
CA ASP A 253 -23.62 16.90 -13.76
C ASP A 253 -23.08 18.35 -13.74
N ASN A 254 -23.89 19.32 -13.30
CA ASN A 254 -23.47 20.73 -13.17
C ASN A 254 -22.46 20.92 -12.03
N ASP A 255 -22.62 20.19 -10.92
CA ASP A 255 -21.66 20.19 -9.81
C ASP A 255 -20.30 19.60 -10.24
N LEU A 256 -20.32 18.50 -10.99
CA LEU A 256 -19.10 17.88 -11.50
C LEU A 256 -18.32 18.83 -12.43
N LYS A 257 -19.00 19.51 -13.36
CA LYS A 257 -18.35 20.47 -14.25
C LYS A 257 -17.65 21.58 -13.46
N GLN A 258 -18.31 22.14 -12.44
CA GLN A 258 -17.70 23.18 -11.59
C GLN A 258 -16.46 22.66 -10.85
N ARG A 259 -16.52 21.44 -10.32
CA ARG A 259 -15.40 20.79 -9.64
C ARG A 259 -14.23 20.49 -10.57
N ILE A 260 -14.49 20.09 -11.82
CA ILE A 260 -13.44 19.92 -12.85
C ILE A 260 -12.74 21.24 -13.14
N PHE A 261 -13.51 22.34 -13.20
CA PHE A 261 -12.95 23.66 -13.44
C PHE A 261 -12.09 24.14 -12.27
N ALA A 262 -12.56 23.98 -11.03
CA ALA A 262 -11.77 24.30 -9.83
C ALA A 262 -10.50 23.43 -9.71
N ALA A 263 -10.61 22.12 -9.99
CA ALA A 263 -9.48 21.20 -9.96
C ALA A 263 -8.42 21.54 -11.02
N ALA A 264 -8.84 21.99 -12.21
CA ALA A 264 -7.92 22.41 -13.27
C ALA A 264 -7.12 23.65 -12.88
N GLU A 265 -7.73 24.61 -12.17
CA GLU A 265 -7.05 25.80 -11.66
C GLU A 265 -5.92 25.42 -10.71
N VAL A 266 -6.23 24.62 -9.67
CA VAL A 266 -5.23 24.13 -8.72
C VAL A 266 -4.13 23.30 -9.41
N SER A 267 -4.52 22.40 -10.31
CA SER A 267 -3.55 21.55 -11.02
C SER A 267 -2.61 22.35 -11.93
N THR A 268 -3.13 23.35 -12.65
CA THR A 268 -2.31 24.17 -13.56
C THR A 268 -1.39 25.11 -12.79
N GLN A 269 -1.83 25.64 -11.65
CA GLN A 269 -0.98 26.42 -10.76
C GLN A 269 0.18 25.56 -10.22
N ARG A 270 -0.13 24.36 -9.71
CA ARG A 270 0.90 23.44 -9.21
C ARG A 270 1.89 23.00 -10.29
N GLU A 271 1.42 22.75 -11.52
CA GLU A 271 2.30 22.46 -12.65
C GLU A 271 3.24 23.64 -12.95
N PHE A 272 2.73 24.87 -12.92
CA PHE A 272 3.51 26.08 -13.16
C PHE A 272 4.55 26.32 -12.07
N ASP A 273 4.18 26.16 -10.79
CA ASP A 273 5.10 26.34 -9.67
C ASP A 273 6.26 25.33 -9.74
N ASN A 274 5.96 24.06 -10.04
CA ASN A 274 6.97 23.04 -10.27
C ASN A 274 7.88 23.38 -11.46
N ALA A 275 7.31 23.86 -12.57
CA ALA A 275 8.08 24.28 -13.73
C ALA A 275 8.98 25.48 -13.41
N MET A 276 8.49 26.43 -12.62
CA MET A 276 9.24 27.59 -12.16
C MET A 276 10.41 27.21 -11.25
N THR A 277 10.21 26.28 -10.31
CA THR A 277 11.29 25.74 -9.46
C THR A 277 12.38 25.09 -10.31
N ASN A 278 11.99 24.19 -11.21
CA ASN A 278 12.92 23.53 -12.13
C ASN A 278 13.67 24.53 -13.04
N TRP A 279 12.97 25.57 -13.52
CA TRP A 279 13.57 26.61 -14.33
C TRP A 279 14.60 27.43 -13.54
N ARG A 280 14.32 27.78 -12.29
CA ARG A 280 15.27 28.48 -11.40
C ARG A 280 16.56 27.68 -11.23
N GLU A 281 16.45 26.37 -10.96
CA GLU A 281 17.60 25.49 -10.84
C GLU A 281 18.43 25.42 -12.15
N ARG A 282 17.75 25.26 -13.29
CA ARG A 282 18.42 25.21 -14.60
C ARG A 282 19.08 26.54 -14.96
N ARG A 283 18.46 27.66 -14.62
CA ARG A 283 19.03 29.00 -14.84
C ARG A 283 20.33 29.17 -14.05
N VAL A 284 20.35 28.78 -12.77
CA VAL A 284 21.58 28.84 -11.95
C VAL A 284 22.68 27.99 -12.57
N LYS A 285 22.37 26.75 -12.99
CA LYS A 285 23.34 25.87 -13.66
C LYS A 285 23.83 26.42 -15.00
N ALA A 286 22.95 27.02 -15.81
CA ALA A 286 23.31 27.61 -17.09
C ALA A 286 24.25 28.81 -16.91
N LEU A 287 23.95 29.69 -15.95
CA LEU A 287 24.79 30.84 -15.61
C LEU A 287 26.19 30.40 -15.14
N ALA A 288 26.26 29.43 -14.23
CA ALA A 288 27.53 28.90 -13.74
C ALA A 288 28.38 28.26 -14.86
N ALA A 289 27.74 27.73 -15.91
CA ALA A 289 28.40 27.07 -17.03
C ALA A 289 28.61 27.98 -18.25
N GLY A 290 28.29 29.27 -18.19
CA GLY A 290 28.36 30.19 -19.34
C GLY A 290 27.44 29.82 -20.50
N LYS A 291 26.37 29.06 -20.25
CA LYS A 291 25.41 28.59 -21.26
C LYS A 291 24.21 29.54 -21.40
N PRO A 292 23.52 29.54 -22.56
CA PRO A 292 22.28 30.28 -22.75
C PRO A 292 21.24 29.93 -21.67
N ILE A 293 20.55 30.95 -21.16
CA ILE A 293 19.50 30.77 -20.15
C ILE A 293 18.28 30.13 -20.84
N PRO A 294 17.71 29.05 -20.29
CA PRO A 294 16.51 28.45 -20.85
C PRO A 294 15.32 29.40 -20.75
N ASP A 295 14.38 29.29 -21.69
CA ASP A 295 13.14 30.10 -21.67
C ASP A 295 12.35 29.89 -20.39
N LYS A 296 11.79 30.99 -19.88
CA LYS A 296 10.93 30.96 -18.70
C LYS A 296 9.64 30.20 -19.04
N PRO A 297 9.20 29.25 -18.19
CA PRO A 297 7.95 28.55 -18.43
C PRO A 297 6.78 29.55 -18.44
N ARG A 298 5.80 29.30 -19.31
CA ARG A 298 4.57 30.08 -19.40
C ARG A 298 3.46 29.36 -18.64
N ALA A 299 2.65 30.14 -17.92
CA ALA A 299 1.45 29.61 -17.28
C ALA A 299 0.47 29.11 -18.35
N ARG A 300 -0.12 27.95 -18.13
CA ARG A 300 -1.21 27.46 -18.96
C ARG A 300 -2.50 28.15 -18.58
N ASN A 301 -3.39 28.31 -19.57
CA ASN A 301 -4.73 28.79 -19.32
C ASN A 301 -5.56 27.68 -18.64
N ALA A 302 -5.90 27.90 -17.36
CA ALA A 302 -6.68 26.99 -16.54
C ALA A 302 -8.06 26.65 -17.15
N GLN A 303 -8.74 27.62 -17.75
CA GLN A 303 -10.04 27.40 -18.39
C GLN A 303 -9.94 26.47 -19.59
N ASN A 304 -8.88 26.60 -20.40
CA ASN A 304 -8.65 25.70 -21.53
C ASN A 304 -8.32 24.29 -21.05
N ALA A 305 -7.54 24.14 -19.98
CA ALA A 305 -7.27 22.85 -19.36
C ALA A 305 -8.54 22.20 -18.79
N ALA A 306 -9.40 22.98 -18.14
CA ALA A 306 -10.70 22.54 -17.64
C ALA A 306 -11.61 22.04 -18.76
N ARG A 307 -11.76 22.84 -19.83
CA ARG A 307 -12.57 22.47 -21.01
C ARG A 307 -12.06 21.19 -21.66
N ALA A 308 -10.74 21.03 -21.79
CA ALA A 308 -10.14 19.83 -22.37
C ALA A 308 -10.36 18.58 -21.50
N ALA A 309 -10.22 18.72 -20.17
CA ALA A 309 -10.50 17.63 -19.24
C ALA A 309 -11.99 17.24 -19.23
N TYR A 310 -12.89 18.24 -19.23
CA TYR A 310 -14.34 18.01 -19.33
C TYR A 310 -14.73 17.38 -20.68
N GLY A 311 -14.13 17.81 -21.79
CA GLY A 311 -14.33 17.19 -23.09
C GLY A 311 -13.86 15.73 -23.14
N ALA A 312 -12.74 15.42 -22.48
CA ALA A 312 -12.29 14.04 -22.32
C ALA A 312 -13.28 13.21 -21.48
N TRP A 313 -13.86 13.79 -20.42
CA TRP A 313 -14.93 13.14 -19.66
C TRP A 313 -16.15 12.84 -20.55
N LEU A 314 -16.66 13.82 -21.28
CA LEU A 314 -17.80 13.62 -22.19
C LEU A 314 -17.52 12.53 -23.24
N LEU A 315 -16.30 12.47 -23.77
CA LEU A 315 -15.90 11.44 -24.73
C LEU A 315 -15.91 10.03 -24.10
N ILE A 316 -15.49 9.92 -22.84
CA ILE A 316 -15.59 8.66 -22.09
C ILE A 316 -17.05 8.26 -21.90
N GLN A 317 -17.94 9.20 -21.60
CA GLN A 317 -19.37 8.90 -21.45
C GLN A 317 -20.00 8.40 -22.76
N ALA A 318 -19.59 8.99 -23.89
CA ALA A 318 -20.13 8.66 -25.20
C ALA A 318 -19.56 7.37 -25.79
N GLU A 319 -18.24 7.17 -25.73
CA GLU A 319 -17.53 6.11 -26.47
C GLU A 319 -16.92 5.03 -25.57
N GLY A 320 -16.94 5.22 -24.25
CA GLY A 320 -16.28 4.35 -23.29
C GLY A 320 -14.78 4.63 -23.13
N TRP A 321 -14.21 4.09 -22.06
CA TRP A 321 -12.85 4.39 -21.60
C TRP A 321 -11.75 4.12 -22.63
N GLU A 322 -11.72 2.94 -23.25
CA GLU A 322 -10.59 2.58 -24.14
C GLU A 322 -10.58 3.41 -25.42
N ARG A 323 -11.75 3.67 -26.04
CA ARG A 323 -11.86 4.53 -27.24
C ARG A 323 -11.51 5.98 -26.93
N ALA A 324 -12.00 6.50 -25.81
CA ALA A 324 -11.62 7.85 -25.38
C ALA A 324 -10.11 7.94 -25.13
N ARG A 325 -9.51 6.94 -24.50
CA ARG A 325 -8.07 6.89 -24.24
C ARG A 325 -7.22 6.89 -25.51
N GLU A 326 -7.62 6.13 -26.53
CA GLU A 326 -6.94 6.07 -27.82
C GLU A 326 -6.98 7.40 -28.58
N SER A 327 -7.98 8.25 -28.29
CA SER A 327 -8.14 9.58 -28.90
C SER A 327 -7.16 10.62 -28.37
N PHE A 328 -6.38 10.32 -27.33
CA PHE A 328 -5.41 11.24 -26.73
C PHE A 328 -4.00 10.65 -26.69
N THR A 329 -2.99 11.52 -26.81
CA THR A 329 -1.62 11.12 -26.48
C THR A 329 -1.53 10.74 -25.00
N LYS A 330 -0.64 9.79 -24.68
CA LYS A 330 -0.44 9.30 -23.31
C LYS A 330 -0.28 10.42 -22.28
N THR A 331 0.51 11.45 -22.60
CA THR A 331 0.76 12.59 -21.72
C THR A 331 -0.49 13.44 -21.48
N VAL A 332 -1.29 13.68 -22.53
CA VAL A 332 -2.53 14.46 -22.45
C VAL A 332 -3.58 13.69 -21.67
N TRP A 333 -3.74 12.39 -21.95
CA TRP A 333 -4.66 11.50 -21.25
C TRP A 333 -4.44 11.52 -19.73
N TYR A 334 -3.21 11.27 -19.28
CA TYR A 334 -2.92 11.25 -17.84
C TYR A 334 -3.07 12.62 -17.18
N ARG A 335 -2.88 13.71 -17.93
CA ARG A 335 -3.15 15.06 -17.42
C ARG A 335 -4.64 15.28 -17.20
N HIS A 336 -5.48 14.94 -18.19
CA HIS A 336 -6.93 15.04 -18.04
C HIS A 336 -7.42 14.18 -16.86
N LEU A 337 -6.96 12.94 -16.77
CA LEU A 337 -7.29 12.07 -15.63
C LEU A 337 -6.85 12.65 -14.28
N SER A 338 -5.72 13.37 -14.22
CA SER A 338 -5.30 14.04 -12.98
C SER A 338 -6.31 15.10 -12.55
N ILE A 339 -6.82 15.89 -13.49
CA ILE A 339 -7.84 16.92 -13.22
C ILE A 339 -9.17 16.28 -12.83
N LEU A 340 -9.63 15.27 -13.57
CA LEU A 340 -10.88 14.55 -13.27
C LEU A 340 -10.86 13.92 -11.87
N ARG A 341 -9.74 13.31 -11.48
CA ARG A 341 -9.56 12.76 -10.12
C ARG A 341 -9.54 13.85 -9.05
N ALA A 342 -8.87 14.97 -9.29
CA ALA A 342 -8.87 16.10 -8.37
C ALA A 342 -10.26 16.73 -8.25
N ALA A 343 -11.12 16.61 -9.27
CA ALA A 343 -12.53 16.95 -9.21
C ALA A 343 -13.37 15.95 -8.40
N GLY A 344 -12.77 14.83 -7.98
CA GLY A 344 -13.39 13.79 -7.14
C GLY A 344 -14.01 12.63 -7.91
N LEU A 345 -13.77 12.49 -9.22
CA LEU A 345 -14.11 11.27 -9.96
C LEU A 345 -13.16 10.15 -9.55
N GLY A 346 -13.72 9.04 -9.06
CA GLY A 346 -12.99 7.81 -8.79
C GLY A 346 -12.61 7.12 -10.09
N ASP A 347 -11.62 6.22 -10.06
CA ASP A 347 -11.20 5.49 -11.26
C ASP A 347 -12.34 4.64 -11.87
N ALA A 348 -13.31 4.20 -11.06
CA ALA A 348 -14.52 3.51 -11.50
C ALA A 348 -15.53 4.44 -12.22
N ASP A 349 -15.69 5.67 -11.73
CA ASP A 349 -16.53 6.69 -12.40
C ASP A 349 -15.97 6.96 -13.81
N ILE A 350 -14.64 7.08 -13.88
CA ILE A 350 -13.95 7.39 -15.13
C ILE A 350 -13.96 6.18 -16.09
N SER A 351 -13.82 4.94 -15.63
CA SER A 351 -13.89 3.78 -16.53
C SER A 351 -15.30 3.53 -17.07
N ALA A 352 -16.32 3.73 -16.25
CA ALA A 352 -17.72 3.48 -16.62
C ALA A 352 -18.35 4.58 -17.47
N GLY A 353 -17.72 5.77 -17.58
CA GLY A 353 -18.28 6.92 -18.30
C GLY A 353 -19.62 7.41 -17.71
N LYS A 354 -19.88 7.06 -16.45
CA LYS A 354 -21.07 7.47 -15.73
C LYS A 354 -20.61 7.97 -14.38
N VAL A 355 -21.02 9.19 -14.03
CA VAL A 355 -21.11 9.53 -12.61
C VAL A 355 -22.13 8.55 -12.08
N VAL A 356 -21.73 7.59 -11.26
CA VAL A 356 -22.68 6.63 -10.70
C VAL A 356 -23.71 7.47 -9.93
N PRO A 357 -24.95 7.65 -10.46
CA PRO A 357 -25.93 8.51 -9.84
C PRO A 357 -26.27 7.83 -8.53
N PHE A 358 -26.15 8.56 -7.43
CA PHE A 358 -25.95 7.99 -6.10
C PHE A 358 -24.58 7.34 -5.95
N ARG A 359 -23.58 8.13 -5.54
CA ARG A 359 -22.86 7.68 -4.34
C ARG A 359 -23.86 7.69 -3.19
N ARG A 360 -24.76 6.68 -3.12
CA ARG A 360 -25.00 6.08 -1.81
C ARG A 360 -23.59 5.82 -1.33
N LYS A 361 -23.19 6.38 -0.17
CA LYS A 361 -21.97 5.95 0.52
C LYS A 361 -21.77 4.48 0.19
N VAL A 362 -20.72 4.14 -0.57
CA VAL A 362 -20.53 2.77 -1.10
C VAL A 362 -20.73 1.75 0.03
N MET A 363 -20.38 2.19 1.23
CA MET A 363 -20.79 1.69 2.52
C MET A 363 -20.79 2.84 3.53
N GLU A 364 -21.75 2.89 4.46
CA GLU A 364 -21.56 3.64 5.70
C GLU A 364 -20.57 2.87 6.56
N ALA A 365 -19.28 3.16 6.40
CA ALA A 365 -18.26 2.50 7.20
C ALA A 365 -17.49 3.51 8.05
N ARG A 366 -17.31 3.17 9.32
CA ARG A 366 -16.55 3.96 10.29
C ARG A 366 -15.21 3.29 10.52
N ALA A 367 -14.11 4.02 10.38
CA ALA A 367 -12.81 3.52 10.79
C ALA A 367 -12.83 3.24 12.30
N VAL A 368 -12.32 2.08 12.70
CA VAL A 368 -12.23 1.67 14.10
C VAL A 368 -10.82 1.24 14.46
N CYS A 369 -10.37 1.59 15.67
CA CYS A 369 -9.00 1.37 16.12
C CYS A 369 -8.87 0.50 17.37
N SER A 370 -9.99 0.04 17.96
CA SER A 370 -9.96 -0.81 19.14
C SER A 370 -11.14 -1.77 19.22
N TRP A 371 -10.99 -2.84 20.01
CA TRP A 371 -12.10 -3.73 20.38
C TRP A 371 -13.20 -2.99 21.17
N HIS A 372 -12.83 -1.98 21.96
CA HIS A 372 -13.80 -1.22 22.75
C HIS A 372 -14.78 -0.44 21.85
N GLU A 373 -14.27 0.15 20.76
CA GLU A 373 -15.11 0.83 19.76
C GLU A 373 -16.11 -0.09 19.05
N LEU A 374 -15.79 -1.38 18.94
CA LEU A 374 -16.69 -2.40 18.38
C LEU A 374 -17.81 -2.79 19.33
N LYS A 375 -17.58 -2.71 20.64
CA LYS A 375 -18.57 -3.08 21.67
C LYS A 375 -19.63 -2.00 21.88
N ILE A 376 -19.28 -0.74 21.62
CA ILE A 376 -20.16 0.43 21.83
C ILE A 376 -21.00 0.76 20.58
N ALA A 377 -20.64 0.20 19.42
CA ALA A 377 -21.32 0.43 18.14
C ALA A 377 -22.06 -0.79 17.64
#